data_AF-A0A1N6K2D2-F1
#
_entry.id   AF-A0A1N6K2D2-F1
#
_cell.length_a   1.000
_cell.length_b   1.000
_cell.length_c   1.000
_cell.angle_alpha   90.00
_cell.angle_beta   90.00
_cell.angle_gamma   90.00
#
_symmetry.space_group_name_H-M   'P 1'
#
loop_
_entity.id
_entity.type
_entity.pdbx_description
1 polymer ?
#
loop_
_entity_poly.entity_id
_entity_poly.type
_entity_poly.pdbx_seq_one_letter_code
_entity_poly.pdbx_strand_id
1 'polypeptide(L)'
;MELTKFDNFAICSDTVQGTQGDFTVTVLLDRDPDVTPDHFDCHSETDKQRWRDDEWFYGLLRAKVSVDVAGQSVLLDDCAAVLGGVEVNIGDDNSHLDEHAEELAREAYERGVSLVNAIKSAA
;
A
#
# COMPACT_ATOMS: atom_id res chain seq x y z
N MET A 1 8.85 -9.49 -6.44
CA MET A 1 8.54 -9.97 -5.09
C MET A 1 7.10 -10.41 -5.06
N GLU A 2 6.79 -11.56 -4.48
CA GLU A 2 5.41 -11.98 -4.21
C GLU A 2 5.01 -11.46 -2.82
N LEU A 3 3.80 -10.89 -2.71
CA LEU A 3 3.26 -10.38 -1.45
C LEU A 3 2.20 -11.36 -0.89
N THR A 4 1.97 -11.29 0.42
CA THR A 4 0.67 -11.73 0.95
C THR A 4 -0.47 -10.92 0.33
N LYS A 5 -1.70 -11.42 0.41
CA LYS A 5 -2.87 -10.78 -0.20
C LYS A 5 -3.71 -10.06 0.85
N PHE A 6 -4.45 -9.05 0.45
CA PHE A 6 -5.53 -8.53 1.28
C PHE A 6 -6.66 -9.56 1.39
N ASP A 7 -7.39 -9.52 2.50
CA ASP A 7 -8.62 -10.28 2.63
C ASP A 7 -9.71 -9.72 1.69
N ASN A 8 -10.72 -10.53 1.40
CA ASN A 8 -11.86 -10.09 0.57
C ASN A 8 -12.55 -8.83 1.14
N PHE A 9 -12.53 -8.67 2.46
CA PHE A 9 -12.98 -7.46 3.13
C PHE A 9 -11.78 -6.81 3.82
N ALA A 10 -11.32 -5.68 3.29
CA ALA A 10 -10.14 -4.99 3.78
C ALA A 10 -10.52 -3.88 4.76
N ILE A 11 -9.68 -3.65 5.77
CA ILE A 11 -9.86 -2.60 6.78
C ILE A 11 -8.60 -1.74 6.91
N CYS A 12 -8.76 -0.54 7.49
CA CYS A 12 -7.62 0.29 7.82
C CYS A 12 -6.66 -0.45 8.77
N SER A 13 -5.37 -0.25 8.55
CA SER A 13 -4.26 -0.96 9.20
C SER A 13 -3.98 -2.37 8.69
N ASP A 14 -4.73 -2.89 7.71
CA ASP A 14 -4.33 -4.11 7.02
C ASP A 14 -2.98 -3.93 6.34
N THR A 15 -2.18 -4.98 6.36
CA THR A 15 -0.86 -4.98 5.73
C THR A 15 -0.67 -6.20 4.87
N VAL A 16 -0.05 -5.99 3.72
CA VAL A 16 0.54 -7.05 2.93
C VAL A 16 2.06 -6.91 2.89
N GLN A 17 2.76 -8.03 2.84
CA GLN A 17 4.22 -8.03 2.94
C GLN A 17 4.83 -9.07 2.00
N GLY A 18 6.02 -8.74 1.49
CA GLY A 18 6.89 -9.68 0.81
C GLY A 18 8.35 -9.44 1.14
N THR A 19 9.17 -10.43 0.80
CA THR A 19 10.62 -10.39 1.02
C THR A 19 11.34 -10.75 -0.27
N GLN A 20 12.43 -10.05 -0.58
CA GLN A 20 13.29 -10.35 -1.73
C GLN A 20 14.76 -10.10 -1.35
N GLY A 21 15.50 -11.19 -1.17
CA GLY A 21 16.82 -11.13 -0.55
C GLY A 21 16.71 -10.64 0.89
N ASP A 22 17.57 -9.69 1.28
CA ASP A 22 17.57 -9.10 2.62
C ASP A 22 16.51 -7.99 2.77
N PHE A 23 15.77 -7.64 1.70
CA PHE A 23 14.78 -6.58 1.73
C PHE A 23 13.39 -7.12 2.07
N THR A 24 12.71 -6.45 2.99
CA THR A 24 11.29 -6.64 3.27
C THR A 24 10.52 -5.38 2.93
N VAL A 25 9.47 -5.54 2.14
CA VAL A 25 8.54 -4.46 1.81
C VAL A 25 7.19 -4.76 2.43
N THR A 26 6.63 -3.78 3.13
CA THR A 26 5.30 -3.84 3.71
C THR A 26 4.45 -2.74 3.08
N VAL A 27 3.30 -3.10 2.53
CA VAL A 27 2.28 -2.14 2.07
C VAL A 27 1.18 -2.09 3.11
N LEU A 28 0.91 -0.89 3.61
CA LEU A 28 -0.11 -0.60 4.62
C LEU A 28 -1.30 0.07 3.95
N LEU A 29 -2.50 -0.43 4.22
CA LEU A 29 -3.75 0.24 3.88
C LEU A 29 -4.19 1.16 5.01
N ASP A 30 -4.44 2.43 4.68
CA ASP A 30 -5.04 3.42 5.58
C ASP A 30 -6.24 4.09 4.90
N ARG A 31 -7.01 4.91 5.62
CA ARG A 31 -8.05 5.74 4.99
C ARG A 31 -7.40 6.95 4.32
N ASP A 32 -7.80 7.24 3.09
CA ASP A 32 -7.48 8.50 2.44
C ASP A 32 -8.38 9.60 3.02
N PRO A 33 -7.85 10.59 3.75
CA PRO A 33 -8.65 11.64 4.37
C PRO A 33 -9.10 12.72 3.37
N ASP A 34 -8.44 12.79 2.21
CA ASP A 34 -8.56 13.89 1.26
C ASP A 34 -9.44 13.52 0.06
N VAL A 35 -9.94 12.28 -0.01
CA VAL A 35 -10.74 11.78 -1.13
C VAL A 35 -12.16 11.41 -0.69
N THR A 36 -13.14 11.92 -1.44
CA THR A 36 -14.56 11.63 -1.25
C THR A 36 -15.19 11.27 -2.59
N PRO A 37 -16.33 10.56 -2.61
CA PRO A 37 -17.00 10.21 -3.86
C PRO A 37 -17.41 11.42 -4.69
N ASP A 38 -17.57 12.59 -4.07
CA ASP A 38 -17.95 13.83 -4.76
C ASP A 38 -16.79 14.43 -5.59
N HIS A 39 -15.57 13.89 -5.48
CA HIS A 39 -14.45 14.23 -6.37
C HIS A 39 -14.56 13.60 -7.76
N PHE A 40 -15.47 12.64 -7.96
CA PHE A 40 -15.62 11.90 -9.20
C PHE A 40 -17.09 11.80 -9.66
N ASP A 41 -17.33 12.00 -10.95
CA ASP A 41 -18.68 11.95 -11.54
C ASP A 41 -19.16 10.50 -11.85
N CYS A 42 -18.39 9.47 -11.45
CA CYS A 42 -18.67 8.07 -11.77
C CYS A 42 -19.49 7.32 -10.72
N HIS A 43 -19.65 7.87 -9.52
CA HIS A 43 -20.39 7.20 -8.44
C HIS A 43 -21.89 7.48 -8.53
N SER A 44 -22.68 6.42 -8.41
CA SER A 44 -24.13 6.54 -8.26
C SER A 44 -24.48 7.15 -6.89
N GLU A 45 -25.66 7.76 -6.76
CA GLU A 45 -26.12 8.27 -5.45
C GLU A 45 -26.25 7.14 -4.42
N THR A 46 -26.50 5.89 -4.86
CA THR A 46 -26.46 4.71 -3.99
C THR A 46 -25.06 4.46 -3.45
N ASP A 47 -24.02 4.49 -4.29
CA ASP A 47 -22.64 4.27 -3.84
C ASP A 47 -22.19 5.38 -2.90
N LYS A 48 -22.54 6.63 -3.19
CA LYS A 48 -22.27 7.75 -2.29
C LYS A 48 -22.96 7.58 -0.94
N GLN A 49 -24.18 7.05 -0.91
CA GLN A 49 -24.88 6.76 0.34
C GLN A 49 -24.18 5.64 1.11
N ARG A 50 -23.81 4.53 0.46
CA ARG A 50 -23.05 3.44 1.07
C ARG A 50 -21.71 3.90 1.66
N TRP A 51 -21.03 4.85 1.00
CA TRP A 51 -19.82 5.48 1.52
C TRP A 51 -20.09 6.29 2.79
N ARG A 52 -21.19 7.07 2.83
CA ARG A 52 -21.61 7.82 4.03
C ARG A 52 -22.00 6.90 5.19
N ASP A 53 -22.45 5.70 4.87
CA ASP A 53 -22.79 4.65 5.84
C ASP A 53 -21.58 3.76 6.22
N ASP A 54 -20.36 4.16 5.81
CA ASP A 54 -19.08 3.46 6.04
C ASP A 54 -19.05 2.01 5.53
N GLU A 55 -19.84 1.67 4.50
CA GLU A 55 -19.80 0.35 3.87
C GLU A 55 -18.57 0.15 2.96
N TRP A 56 -17.99 1.25 2.46
CA TRP A 56 -16.79 1.28 1.65
C TRP A 56 -16.08 2.62 1.86
N PHE A 57 -14.78 2.71 1.53
CA PHE A 57 -13.99 3.92 1.74
C PHE A 57 -12.93 4.10 0.66
N TYR A 58 -12.34 5.31 0.57
CA TYR A 58 -11.11 5.51 -0.19
C TYR A 58 -9.91 5.20 0.69
N GLY A 59 -9.05 4.33 0.20
CA GLY A 59 -7.81 3.91 0.82
C GLY A 59 -6.59 4.69 0.32
N LEU A 60 -5.61 4.78 1.22
CA LEU A 60 -4.26 5.24 0.98
C LEU A 60 -3.32 4.05 1.23
N LEU A 61 -2.72 3.51 0.16
CA LEU A 61 -1.71 2.47 0.24
C LEU A 61 -0.33 3.11 0.38
N ARG A 62 0.41 2.75 1.43
CA ARG A 62 1.79 3.22 1.66
C ARG A 62 2.74 2.04 1.76
N ALA A 63 3.77 2.03 0.92
CA ALA A 63 4.82 1.03 0.97
C ALA A 63 6.03 1.55 1.76
N LYS A 64 6.45 0.80 2.77
CA LYS A 64 7.73 0.99 3.45
C LYS A 64 8.70 -0.11 3.07
N VAL A 65 9.99 0.20 3.10
CA VAL A 65 11.07 -0.76 2.81
C VAL A 65 12.06 -0.82 3.96
N SER A 66 12.40 -2.04 4.35
CA SER A 66 13.40 -2.35 5.35
C SER A 66 14.41 -3.36 4.80
N VAL A 67 15.59 -3.43 5.43
CA VAL A 67 16.63 -4.41 5.10
C VAL A 67 17.09 -5.12 6.36
N ASP A 68 17.30 -6.42 6.30
CA ASP A 68 17.97 -7.18 7.36
C ASP A 68 19.48 -6.94 7.31
N VAL A 69 20.05 -6.51 8.43
CA VAL A 69 21.49 -6.39 8.62
C VAL A 69 21.88 -7.19 9.85
N ALA A 70 22.49 -8.35 9.61
CA ALA A 70 22.93 -9.26 10.66
C ALA A 70 21.81 -9.68 11.64
N GLY A 71 20.62 -9.97 11.11
CA GLY A 71 19.45 -10.38 11.90
C GLY A 71 18.70 -9.21 12.56
N GLN A 72 19.06 -7.97 12.22
CA GLN A 72 18.34 -6.78 12.67
C GLN A 72 17.67 -6.10 11.47
N SER A 73 16.35 -5.96 11.52
CA SER A 73 15.60 -5.18 10.54
C SER A 73 15.88 -3.69 10.73
N VAL A 74 16.37 -3.05 9.68
CA VAL A 74 16.63 -1.61 9.60
C VAL A 74 15.65 -1.00 8.62
N LEU A 75 14.84 -0.04 9.09
CA LEU A 75 13.95 0.74 8.23
C LEU A 75 14.80 1.66 7.34
N LEU A 76 14.64 1.53 6.02
CA LEU A 76 15.35 2.37 5.05
C LEU A 76 14.51 3.59 4.65
N ASP A 77 13.22 3.38 4.39
CA ASP A 77 12.28 4.43 4.01
C ASP A 77 10.87 4.02 4.44
N ASP A 78 10.21 4.85 5.25
CA ASP A 78 8.87 4.57 5.81
C ASP A 78 7.73 4.91 4.83
N CYS A 79 8.05 5.63 3.75
CA CYS A 79 7.10 5.99 2.71
C CYS A 79 7.81 5.99 1.35
N ALA A 80 8.28 4.80 0.97
CA ALA A 80 9.06 4.60 -0.25
C ALA A 80 8.22 4.75 -1.53
N ALA A 81 6.93 4.42 -1.45
CA ALA A 81 5.94 4.61 -2.50
C ALA A 81 4.53 4.77 -1.87
N VAL A 82 3.64 5.50 -2.53
CA VAL A 82 2.28 5.77 -2.02
C VAL A 82 1.27 5.92 -3.15
N LEU A 83 0.05 5.41 -2.96
CA LEU A 83 -1.10 5.61 -3.83
C LEU A 83 -2.34 5.95 -3.00
N GLY A 84 -2.96 7.10 -3.29
CA GLY A 84 -4.22 7.55 -2.66
C GLY A 84 -5.41 7.42 -3.60
N GLY A 85 -6.61 7.64 -3.06
CA GLY A 85 -7.87 7.58 -3.81
C GLY A 85 -8.24 6.20 -4.34
N VAL A 86 -7.78 5.13 -3.68
CA VAL A 86 -8.09 3.75 -4.08
C VAL A 86 -9.44 3.34 -3.50
N GLU A 87 -10.39 2.88 -4.28
CA GLU A 87 -11.67 2.41 -3.76
C GLU A 87 -11.48 1.11 -2.97
N VAL A 88 -12.07 0.98 -1.78
CA VAL A 88 -11.95 -0.22 -0.92
C VAL A 88 -13.34 -0.69 -0.51
N ASN A 89 -13.66 -1.97 -0.74
CA ASN A 89 -14.94 -2.61 -0.43
C ASN A 89 -16.18 -2.06 -1.20
N ILE A 90 -15.99 -1.30 -2.28
CA ILE A 90 -17.13 -0.75 -3.04
C ILE A 90 -17.90 -1.83 -3.82
N GLY A 91 -17.16 -2.81 -4.38
CA GLY A 91 -17.66 -3.92 -5.17
C GLY A 91 -17.63 -5.27 -4.42
N ASP A 92 -17.64 -6.36 -5.19
CA ASP A 92 -17.72 -7.73 -4.65
C ASP A 92 -16.37 -8.25 -4.10
N ASP A 93 -15.25 -7.68 -4.54
CA ASP A 93 -13.90 -8.04 -4.09
C ASP A 93 -12.94 -6.83 -4.09
N ASN A 94 -11.72 -7.07 -3.58
CA ASN A 94 -10.63 -6.11 -3.49
C ASN A 94 -9.37 -6.57 -4.24
N SER A 95 -9.52 -7.36 -5.31
CA SER A 95 -8.37 -7.92 -6.04
C SER A 95 -7.44 -6.84 -6.62
N HIS A 96 -7.97 -5.65 -6.95
CA HIS A 96 -7.18 -4.50 -7.38
C HIS A 96 -6.25 -3.95 -6.28
N LEU A 97 -6.54 -4.18 -4.99
CA LEU A 97 -5.63 -3.80 -3.90
C LEU A 97 -4.32 -4.60 -3.95
N ASP A 98 -4.41 -5.88 -4.32
CA ASP A 98 -3.22 -6.73 -4.51
C ASP A 98 -2.39 -6.20 -5.69
N GLU A 99 -3.03 -5.85 -6.81
CA GLU A 99 -2.35 -5.29 -8.00
C GLU A 99 -1.61 -3.99 -7.67
N HIS A 100 -2.28 -3.06 -6.99
CA HIS A 100 -1.66 -1.81 -6.53
C HIS A 100 -0.55 -2.04 -5.51
N ALA A 101 -0.72 -3.00 -4.58
CA ALA A 101 0.31 -3.32 -3.61
C ALA A 101 1.55 -3.92 -4.29
N GLU A 102 1.39 -4.77 -5.30
CA GLU A 102 2.50 -5.33 -6.08
C GLU A 102 3.28 -4.23 -6.82
N GLU A 103 2.58 -3.27 -7.43
CA GLU A 103 3.19 -2.11 -8.08
C GLU A 103 3.99 -1.26 -7.09
N LEU A 104 3.38 -0.85 -5.98
CA LEU A 104 4.04 -0.08 -4.93
C LEU A 104 5.21 -0.84 -4.30
N ALA A 105 5.09 -2.16 -4.16
CA ALA A 105 6.16 -2.96 -3.58
C ALA A 105 7.39 -3.05 -4.50
N ARG A 106 7.18 -3.08 -5.82
CA ARG A 106 8.27 -3.00 -6.79
C ARG A 106 9.01 -1.66 -6.68
N GLU A 107 8.28 -0.55 -6.62
CA GLU A 107 8.87 0.79 -6.47
C GLU A 107 9.63 0.94 -5.14
N ALA A 108 9.03 0.50 -4.03
CA ALA A 108 9.65 0.52 -2.72
C ALA A 108 10.92 -0.34 -2.65
N TYR A 109 10.92 -1.51 -3.30
CA TYR A 109 12.10 -2.35 -3.42
C TYR A 109 13.22 -1.67 -4.21
N GLU A 110 12.92 -1.10 -5.38
CA GLU A 110 13.88 -0.37 -6.23
C GLU A 110 14.50 0.82 -5.46
N ARG A 111 13.67 1.53 -4.69
CA ARG A 111 14.08 2.61 -3.77
C ARG A 111 15.04 2.09 -2.68
N GLY A 112 14.70 0.98 -2.03
CA GLY A 112 15.53 0.35 -1.00
C GLY A 112 16.89 -0.09 -1.52
N VAL A 113 16.93 -0.74 -2.69
CA VAL A 113 18.19 -1.14 -3.37
C VAL A 113 19.06 0.09 -3.66
N SER A 114 18.44 1.15 -4.17
CA SER A 114 19.15 2.39 -4.48
C SER A 114 19.76 3.04 -3.23
N LEU A 115 19.03 3.06 -2.11
CA LEU A 115 19.51 3.58 -0.82
C LEU A 115 20.72 2.79 -0.31
N VAL A 116 20.65 1.46 -0.29
CA VAL A 116 21.75 0.61 0.16
C VAL A 116 23.00 0.81 -0.70
N ASN A 117 22.84 0.94 -2.02
CA ASN A 117 23.96 1.20 -2.93
C ASN A 117 24.59 2.58 -2.70
N ALA A 118 23.78 3.61 -2.43
CA ALA A 118 24.28 4.94 -2.08
C ALA A 118 25.10 4.91 -0.78
N ILE A 119 24.61 4.21 0.26
CA ILE A 119 25.31 4.04 1.54
C ILE A 119 26.66 3.34 1.33
N LYS A 120 26.68 2.24 0.56
CA LYS A 120 27.91 1.50 0.25
C LYS A 120 28.94 2.32 -0.52
N SER A 121 28.48 3.25 -1.36
CA SER A 121 29.35 4.11 -2.16
C SER A 121 29.93 5.29 -1.38
N ALA A 122 29.33 5.62 -0.22
CA ALA A 122 29.78 6.70 0.66
C ALA A 122 30.73 6.24 1.77
N ALA A 123 30.87 4.92 1.98
CA ALA A 123 31.76 4.28 2.94
C ALA A 123 33.14 3.98 2.32
#